data_AF-A4FZ40-F1
#
_entry.id   AF-A4FZ40-F1
#
_cell.length_a   1.000
_cell.length_b   1.000
_cell.length_c   1.000
_cell.angle_alpha   90.00
_cell.angle_beta   90.00
_cell.angle_gamma   90.00
#
_symmetry.space_group_name_H-M   'P 1'
#
loop_
_entity.id
_entity.type
_entity.pdbx_description
1 polymer ?
#
loop_
_entity_poly.entity_id
_entity_poly.type
_entity_poly.pdbx_seq_one_letter_code
_entity_poly.pdbx_strand_id
1 'polypeptide(L)'
;MCQLRCHGLEGSSGYRLPHALTGIRLRQTHIVTLKKELSMARNRTRSLKQQFKFSIVDSSFKEHLDKHSLKKDAENDNSWRIYSYSEKNNLMDLSASFCKFLNKNHAEIKQIKDINELHVQEFLNFKASACTTETLYNYRTRFIKISKCVNHAFQSCALDFSNTVIPMSGVGKSKRKIAMTEEHAELLLNYCKHSDAKAAIGVRFALAFGLRVSEVTKIMSKDIDLDNLKLHIHKSKGGRSRNIPIPKELVPFLSNVKNEFGENQRICPLRNDSVNRFVYRVFEFHRINDYKDARTSVHAARKLWAQKLYDKLRNEGKTIKEACEEVSVQLGHGKDRKDVFNRYISNIW
;
A
#
# COMPACT_ATOMS: atom_id res chain seq x y z
N MET A 1 67.19 2.36 -15.06
CA MET A 1 68.38 1.98 -14.27
C MET A 1 67.90 1.62 -12.87
N CYS A 2 68.14 0.48 -12.24
CA CYS A 2 68.97 -0.68 -12.49
C CYS A 2 68.28 -1.90 -11.81
N GLN A 3 68.38 -3.09 -12.42
CA GLN A 3 68.00 -4.38 -11.86
C GLN A 3 69.03 -4.88 -10.83
N LEU A 4 68.63 -5.83 -9.96
CA LEU A 4 69.40 -6.97 -9.36
C LEU A 4 68.41 -7.66 -8.37
N ARG A 5 67.94 -8.93 -8.45
CA ARG A 5 68.55 -10.30 -8.52
C ARG A 5 69.63 -10.51 -7.45
N CYS A 6 69.73 -11.57 -6.63
CA CYS A 6 69.08 -12.88 -6.47
C CYS A 6 69.47 -13.50 -5.09
N HIS A 7 68.95 -14.72 -4.80
CA HIS A 7 69.35 -15.77 -3.83
C HIS A 7 69.11 -15.50 -2.32
N GLY A 8 68.58 -16.40 -1.49
CA GLY A 8 68.27 -17.83 -1.60
C GLY A 8 69.07 -18.59 -0.54
N LEU A 9 68.45 -19.03 0.57
CA LEU A 9 68.98 -20.09 1.44
C LEU A 9 67.84 -20.85 2.14
N GLU A 10 67.89 -22.17 1.94
CA GLU A 10 67.06 -23.21 2.52
C GLU A 10 67.41 -23.44 4.00
N GLY A 11 66.43 -23.89 4.79
CA GLY A 11 66.60 -24.26 6.19
C GLY A 11 65.42 -25.08 6.68
N SER A 12 65.44 -26.37 6.36
CA SER A 12 64.53 -27.41 6.83
C SER A 12 64.85 -27.81 8.27
N SER A 13 63.88 -27.72 9.18
CA SER A 13 63.85 -28.56 10.38
C SER A 13 62.41 -28.97 10.66
N GLY A 14 62.15 -30.26 10.45
CA GLY A 14 60.82 -30.84 10.59
C GLY A 14 60.36 -30.94 12.03
N TYR A 15 59.07 -30.70 12.22
CA TYR A 15 58.30 -31.30 13.30
C TYR A 15 57.10 -32.04 12.71
N ARG A 16 57.05 -33.34 13.04
CA ARG A 16 56.04 -34.30 12.62
C ARG A 16 54.66 -33.90 13.13
N LEU A 17 53.68 -33.92 12.23
CA LEU A 17 52.26 -33.95 12.57
C LEU A 17 51.90 -35.33 13.16
N PRO A 18 51.24 -35.42 14.32
CA PRO A 18 50.51 -36.61 14.69
C PRO A 18 49.10 -36.54 14.07
N HIS A 19 48.85 -37.43 13.12
CA HIS A 19 47.51 -37.89 12.78
C HIS A 19 46.98 -38.73 13.96
N ALA A 20 45.94 -38.26 14.64
CA ALA A 20 44.98 -39.13 15.33
C ALA A 20 43.71 -38.37 15.77
N LEU A 21 42.61 -38.80 15.16
CA LEU A 21 41.34 -39.10 15.81
C LEU A 21 40.38 -37.95 16.21
N THR A 22 39.28 -37.94 15.46
CA THR A 22 37.89 -37.95 15.97
C THR A 22 37.31 -36.68 16.59
N GLY A 23 36.45 -36.02 15.81
CA GLY A 23 35.05 -35.86 16.21
C GLY A 23 34.74 -34.88 17.34
N ILE A 24 35.04 -33.60 17.17
CA ILE A 24 34.39 -32.55 17.97
C ILE A 24 33.08 -32.17 17.26
N ARG A 25 32.02 -32.93 17.55
CA ARG A 25 30.65 -32.39 17.46
C ARG A 25 30.59 -31.21 18.41
N LEU A 26 30.82 -30.00 17.90
CA LEU A 26 30.41 -28.77 18.59
C LEU A 26 28.92 -28.92 18.86
N ARG A 27 28.58 -29.22 20.12
CA ARG A 27 27.19 -29.47 20.52
C ARG A 27 26.37 -28.26 20.07
N GLN A 28 25.27 -28.52 19.35
CA GLN A 28 24.32 -27.51 18.88
C GLN A 28 23.96 -26.50 19.99
N THR A 29 23.97 -26.97 21.25
CA THR A 29 23.78 -26.17 22.46
C THR A 29 24.83 -25.06 22.66
N HIS A 30 26.13 -25.31 22.45
CA HIS A 30 27.17 -24.27 22.59
C HIS A 30 27.05 -23.17 21.53
N ILE A 31 26.66 -23.52 20.29
CA ILE A 31 26.42 -22.53 19.23
C ILE A 31 25.15 -21.70 19.54
N VAL A 32 24.12 -22.32 20.13
CA VAL A 32 22.92 -21.61 20.60
C VAL A 32 23.26 -20.69 21.76
N THR A 33 24.07 -21.12 22.74
CA THR A 33 24.51 -20.28 23.87
C THR A 33 25.39 -19.14 23.39
N LEU A 34 26.34 -19.37 22.48
CA LEU A 34 27.16 -18.31 21.87
C LEU A 34 26.33 -17.33 21.02
N LYS A 35 25.27 -17.79 20.32
CA LYS A 35 24.31 -16.90 19.65
C LYS A 35 23.46 -16.11 20.65
N LYS A 36 23.11 -16.71 21.79
CA LYS A 36 22.37 -16.07 22.88
C LYS A 36 23.25 -15.02 23.57
N GLU A 37 24.52 -15.32 23.78
CA GLU A 37 25.53 -14.41 24.33
C GLU A 37 25.92 -13.31 23.35
N LEU A 38 26.04 -13.59 22.04
CA LEU A 38 26.21 -12.55 21.00
C LEU A 38 24.95 -11.69 20.84
N SER A 39 23.76 -12.25 21.08
CA SER A 39 22.49 -11.52 21.17
C SER A 39 22.44 -10.63 22.41
N MET A 40 22.97 -11.11 23.55
CA MET A 40 23.05 -10.38 24.82
C MET A 40 24.21 -9.36 24.86
N ALA A 41 25.32 -9.60 24.17
CA ALA A 41 26.46 -8.67 24.03
C ALA A 41 26.17 -7.54 23.03
N ARG A 42 25.13 -7.68 22.20
CA ARG A 42 24.58 -6.61 21.34
C ARG A 42 23.67 -5.65 22.09
N ASN A 43 23.64 -5.71 23.42
CA ASN A 43 22.86 -4.84 24.30
C ASN A 43 23.56 -3.49 24.53
N ARG A 44 24.00 -2.84 23.44
CA ARG A 44 23.90 -1.37 23.37
C ARG A 44 22.41 -1.11 23.25
N THR A 45 21.81 -0.57 24.30
CA THR A 45 20.37 -0.33 24.44
C THR A 45 19.81 0.26 23.14
N ARG A 46 19.17 -0.59 22.32
CA ARG A 46 18.62 -0.15 21.03
C ARG A 46 17.62 0.96 21.33
N SER A 47 17.72 2.09 20.63
CA SER A 47 16.76 3.17 20.81
C SER A 47 15.34 2.65 20.54
N LEU A 48 14.32 3.27 21.13
CA LEU A 48 12.93 2.85 20.95
C LEU A 48 12.55 2.74 19.45
N LYS A 49 13.06 3.66 18.63
CA LYS A 49 12.90 3.63 17.16
C LYS A 49 13.51 2.36 16.53
N GLN A 50 14.68 1.93 16.99
CA GLN A 50 15.32 0.70 16.51
C GLN A 50 14.55 -0.55 16.97
N GLN A 51 13.94 -0.53 18.16
CA GLN A 51 13.09 -1.63 18.64
C GLN A 51 11.84 -1.80 17.76
N PHE A 52 11.14 -0.70 17.44
CA PHE A 52 10.03 -0.73 16.47
C PHE A 52 10.47 -1.17 15.08
N LYS A 53 11.63 -0.70 14.60
CA LYS A 53 12.16 -1.12 13.31
C LYS A 53 12.37 -2.64 13.27
N PHE A 54 12.99 -3.18 14.31
CA PHE A 54 13.23 -4.61 14.41
C PHE A 54 11.94 -5.42 14.39
N SER A 55 10.93 -5.03 15.19
CA SER A 55 9.67 -5.77 15.25
C SER A 55 8.87 -5.70 13.94
N ILE A 56 8.82 -4.54 13.29
CA ILE A 56 8.05 -4.33 12.06
C ILE A 56 8.77 -4.86 10.83
N VAL A 57 10.03 -4.48 10.63
CA VAL A 57 10.76 -4.73 9.39
C VAL A 57 11.50 -6.06 9.45
N ASP A 58 12.31 -6.26 10.48
CA ASP A 58 13.25 -7.39 10.50
C ASP A 58 12.56 -8.69 10.92
N SER A 59 11.53 -8.61 11.77
CA SER A 59 10.79 -9.77 12.29
C SER A 59 9.49 -10.05 11.52
N SER A 60 8.67 -9.01 11.26
CA SER A 60 7.28 -9.21 10.80
C SER A 60 7.06 -9.04 9.29
N PHE A 61 7.97 -8.38 8.58
CA PHE A 61 7.85 -8.16 7.13
C PHE A 61 8.70 -9.15 6.35
N LYS A 62 8.09 -9.78 5.34
CA LYS A 62 8.81 -10.63 4.38
C LYS A 62 8.32 -10.34 2.97
N GLU A 63 9.28 -10.18 2.06
CA GLU A 63 9.01 -9.88 0.67
C GLU A 63 8.37 -11.10 -0.02
N HIS A 64 7.53 -10.83 -1.02
CA HIS A 64 6.92 -11.83 -1.90
C HIS A 64 6.07 -12.92 -1.21
N LEU A 65 5.62 -12.70 0.03
CA LEU A 65 4.62 -13.57 0.65
C LEU A 65 3.22 -13.28 0.13
N ASP A 66 2.53 -14.33 -0.31
CA ASP A 66 1.11 -14.25 -0.60
C ASP A 66 0.29 -14.35 0.70
N LYS A 67 -0.52 -13.32 0.95
CA LYS A 67 -1.44 -13.29 2.09
C LYS A 67 -2.57 -14.31 1.92
N HIS A 68 -2.96 -14.63 0.69
CA HIS A 68 -4.12 -15.47 0.41
C HIS A 68 -3.81 -16.96 0.59
N SER A 69 -2.61 -17.41 0.22
CA SER A 69 -2.14 -18.77 0.52
C SER A 69 -2.13 -19.07 2.03
N LEU A 70 -1.55 -18.18 2.83
CA LEU A 70 -1.39 -18.35 4.29
C LEU A 70 -2.68 -18.23 5.09
N LYS A 71 -3.79 -17.79 4.47
CA LYS A 71 -5.11 -17.75 5.12
C LYS A 71 -5.83 -19.09 5.11
N LYS A 72 -5.41 -20.04 4.28
CA LYS A 72 -5.99 -21.39 4.23
C LYS A 72 -5.52 -22.25 5.41
N ASP A 73 -4.34 -21.93 5.96
CA ASP A 73 -3.77 -22.58 7.13
C ASP A 73 -4.34 -21.93 8.40
N ALA A 74 -5.54 -22.35 8.81
CA ALA A 74 -6.25 -21.78 9.96
C ALA A 74 -5.56 -22.00 11.31
N GLU A 75 -4.60 -22.93 11.38
CA GLU A 75 -3.95 -23.35 12.63
C GLU A 75 -2.84 -22.39 13.12
N ASN A 76 -2.35 -21.48 12.28
CA ASN A 76 -1.27 -20.56 12.64
C ASN A 76 -1.72 -19.09 12.73
N ASP A 77 -1.54 -18.46 13.90
CA ASP A 77 -1.79 -17.02 14.05
C ASP A 77 -0.76 -16.21 13.23
N ASN A 78 -1.19 -15.78 12.05
CA ASN A 78 -0.43 -14.95 11.13
C ASN A 78 -0.74 -13.45 11.31
N SER A 79 -1.39 -13.05 12.40
CA SER A 79 -1.87 -11.69 12.60
C SER A 79 -0.77 -10.65 12.86
N TRP A 80 0.45 -11.07 13.14
CA TRP A 80 1.65 -10.21 13.24
C TRP A 80 2.32 -9.96 11.87
N ARG A 81 2.16 -10.85 10.87
CA ARG A 81 2.85 -10.74 9.57
C ARG A 81 2.43 -9.54 8.73
N ILE A 82 3.38 -8.91 8.05
CA ILE A 82 3.16 -7.76 7.17
C ILE A 82 3.45 -8.18 5.72
N TYR A 83 2.46 -7.99 4.84
CA TYR A 83 2.48 -8.51 3.48
C TYR A 83 2.75 -7.44 2.41
N SER A 84 2.75 -6.16 2.77
CA SER A 84 2.91 -5.08 1.79
C SER A 84 3.86 -4.00 2.27
N TYR A 85 4.63 -3.45 1.33
CA TYR A 85 5.49 -2.29 1.59
C TYR A 85 4.69 -1.10 2.10
N SER A 86 3.46 -0.91 1.61
CA SER A 86 2.59 0.18 2.08
C SER A 86 2.25 0.01 3.56
N GLU A 87 1.84 -1.18 3.99
CA GLU A 87 1.57 -1.46 5.41
C GLU A 87 2.84 -1.27 6.25
N LYS A 88 3.97 -1.87 5.84
CA LYS A 88 5.28 -1.71 6.49
C LYS A 88 5.63 -0.24 6.71
N ASN A 89 5.58 0.57 5.65
CA ASN A 89 5.94 1.98 5.70
C ASN A 89 4.97 2.77 6.60
N ASN A 90 3.67 2.50 6.50
CA ASN A 90 2.66 3.13 7.35
C ASN A 90 2.86 2.84 8.85
N LEU A 91 3.27 1.62 9.21
CA LEU A 91 3.58 1.26 10.60
C LEU A 91 4.87 1.95 11.07
N MET A 92 5.89 2.03 10.22
CA MET A 92 7.14 2.72 10.51
C MET A 92 6.95 4.22 10.70
N ASP A 93 6.15 4.87 9.84
CA ASP A 93 5.86 6.30 9.94
C ASP A 93 5.09 6.64 11.23
N LEU A 94 4.09 5.81 11.56
CA LEU A 94 3.37 5.95 12.83
C LEU A 94 4.30 5.75 14.03
N SER A 95 5.10 4.69 14.02
CA SER A 95 6.06 4.40 15.10
C SER A 95 7.05 5.55 15.27
N ALA A 96 7.56 6.12 14.18
CA ALA A 96 8.44 7.28 14.23
C ALA A 96 7.75 8.53 14.81
N SER A 97 6.49 8.80 14.41
CA SER A 97 5.71 9.90 15.00
C SER A 97 5.43 9.65 16.48
N PHE A 98 5.21 8.41 16.89
CA PHE A 98 4.93 8.05 18.27
C PHE A 98 6.19 8.15 19.14
N CYS A 99 7.34 7.67 18.66
CA CYS A 99 8.62 7.87 19.37
C CYS A 99 8.93 9.35 19.61
N LYS A 100 8.64 10.23 18.63
CA LYS A 100 8.80 11.68 18.82
C LYS A 100 7.88 12.22 19.92
N PHE A 101 6.66 11.73 19.99
CA PHE A 101 5.70 12.09 21.04
C PHE A 101 6.16 11.60 22.42
N LEU A 102 6.59 10.34 22.53
CA LEU A 102 7.09 9.77 23.78
C LEU A 102 8.34 10.50 24.26
N ASN A 103 9.31 10.76 23.38
CA ASN A 103 10.51 11.51 23.77
C ASN A 103 10.23 12.92 24.34
N LYS A 104 9.10 13.53 23.95
CA LYS A 104 8.71 14.87 24.42
C LYS A 104 7.90 14.83 25.72
N ASN A 105 7.00 13.86 25.86
CA ASN A 105 6.01 13.84 26.96
C ASN A 105 6.28 12.76 28.03
N HIS A 106 7.08 11.75 27.68
CA HIS A 106 7.37 10.53 28.46
C HIS A 106 8.84 10.14 28.27
N ALA A 107 9.75 11.04 28.63
CA ALA A 107 11.18 10.87 28.35
C ALA A 107 11.82 9.70 29.11
N GLU A 108 11.20 9.25 30.20
CA GLU A 108 11.54 8.08 31.00
C GLU A 108 11.37 6.76 30.24
N ILE A 109 10.47 6.71 29.25
CA ILE A 109 10.23 5.50 28.45
C ILE A 109 11.37 5.28 27.46
N LYS A 110 12.26 4.32 27.76
CA LYS A 110 13.37 3.94 26.88
C LYS A 110 13.16 2.60 26.18
N GLN A 111 12.35 1.70 26.74
CA GLN A 111 12.09 0.37 26.17
C GLN A 111 10.66 0.23 25.67
N ILE A 112 10.47 -0.61 24.65
CA ILE A 112 9.15 -0.87 24.07
C ILE A 112 8.23 -1.62 25.04
N LYS A 113 8.79 -2.41 25.95
CA LYS A 113 8.06 -3.16 26.98
C LYS A 113 7.39 -2.26 28.03
N ASP A 114 7.90 -1.03 28.19
CA ASP A 114 7.40 -0.07 29.18
C ASP A 114 6.22 0.76 28.60
N ILE A 115 5.86 0.55 27.33
CA ILE A 115 4.72 1.20 26.70
C ILE A 115 3.44 0.47 27.10
N ASN A 116 2.43 1.20 27.57
CA ASN A 116 1.10 0.68 27.85
C ASN A 116 0.04 1.37 26.97
N GLU A 117 -1.23 1.01 27.17
CA GLU A 117 -2.36 1.59 26.45
C GLU A 117 -2.58 3.08 26.71
N LEU A 118 -2.24 3.59 27.91
CA LEU A 118 -2.40 5.00 28.27
C LEU A 118 -1.56 5.88 27.36
N HIS A 119 -0.30 5.52 27.12
CA HIS A 119 0.58 6.29 26.23
C HIS A 119 0.03 6.35 24.78
N VAL A 120 -0.59 5.26 24.31
CA VAL A 120 -1.23 5.23 22.99
C VAL A 120 -2.49 6.10 22.99
N GLN A 121 -3.30 6.04 24.05
CA GLN A 121 -4.49 6.87 24.18
C GLN A 121 -4.15 8.37 24.18
N GLU A 122 -3.14 8.77 24.94
CA GLU A 122 -2.66 10.14 24.97
C GLU A 122 -2.13 10.60 23.61
N PHE A 123 -1.42 9.74 22.88
CA PHE A 123 -1.00 10.06 21.51
C PHE A 123 -2.20 10.27 20.57
N LEU A 124 -3.23 9.43 20.68
CA LEU A 124 -4.45 9.59 19.88
C LEU A 124 -5.17 10.89 20.23
N ASN A 125 -5.27 11.24 21.51
CA ASN A 125 -5.85 12.50 21.98
C ASN A 125 -5.05 13.71 21.45
N PHE A 126 -3.72 13.65 21.51
CA PHE A 126 -2.85 14.67 20.95
C PHE A 126 -3.05 14.84 19.44
N LYS A 127 -3.24 13.75 18.69
CA LYS A 127 -3.49 13.80 17.24
C LYS A 127 -4.91 14.23 16.89
N ALA A 128 -5.86 14.17 17.82
CA ALA A 128 -7.27 14.44 17.57
C ALA A 128 -7.54 15.88 17.12
N SER A 129 -6.73 16.83 17.57
CA SER A 129 -6.84 18.25 17.17
C SER A 129 -6.48 18.50 15.69
N ALA A 130 -5.68 17.63 15.08
CA ALA A 130 -5.13 17.85 13.73
C ALA A 130 -5.46 16.76 12.71
N CYS A 131 -6.04 15.64 13.14
CA CYS A 131 -6.32 14.48 12.28
C CYS A 131 -7.81 14.22 12.16
N THR A 132 -8.26 13.78 10.98
CA THR A 132 -9.66 13.35 10.79
C THR A 132 -9.99 12.08 11.58
N THR A 133 -11.28 11.83 11.82
CA THR A 133 -11.74 10.60 12.50
C THR A 133 -11.21 9.33 11.84
N GLU A 134 -11.18 9.26 10.50
CA GLU A 134 -10.66 8.10 9.77
C GLU A 134 -9.15 7.91 9.97
N THR A 135 -8.40 9.01 10.12
CA THR A 135 -6.96 8.95 10.38
C THR A 135 -6.69 8.40 11.77
N LEU A 136 -7.45 8.84 12.78
CA LEU A 136 -7.36 8.34 14.15
C LEU A 136 -7.74 6.85 14.22
N TYR A 137 -8.81 6.45 13.52
CA TYR A 137 -9.17 5.03 13.36
C TYR A 137 -8.02 4.21 12.76
N ASN A 138 -7.38 4.74 11.70
CA ASN A 138 -6.23 4.09 11.08
C ASN A 138 -5.02 4.00 12.04
N TYR A 139 -4.75 5.03 12.85
CA TYR A 139 -3.70 4.97 13.86
C TYR A 139 -3.98 3.89 14.90
N ARG A 140 -5.19 3.84 15.46
CA ARG A 140 -5.59 2.80 16.42
C ARG A 140 -5.40 1.39 15.86
N THR A 141 -5.92 1.12 14.67
CA THR A 141 -5.78 -0.21 14.04
C THR A 141 -4.32 -0.57 13.76
N ARG A 142 -3.48 0.40 13.42
CA ARG A 142 -2.04 0.22 13.25
C ARG A 142 -1.31 0.00 14.57
N PHE A 143 -1.71 0.65 15.67
CA PHE A 143 -1.16 0.37 16.99
C PHE A 143 -1.46 -1.07 17.43
N ILE A 144 -2.70 -1.54 17.24
CA ILE A 144 -3.06 -2.94 17.49
C ILE A 144 -2.23 -3.89 16.63
N LYS A 145 -1.92 -3.53 15.38
CA LYS A 145 -1.02 -4.31 14.54
C LYS A 145 0.42 -4.29 15.06
N ILE A 146 0.90 -3.13 15.51
CA ILE A 146 2.24 -2.95 16.08
C ILE A 146 2.40 -3.79 17.35
N SER A 147 1.42 -3.82 18.26
CA SER A 147 1.51 -4.64 19.48
C SER A 147 1.73 -6.12 19.16
N LYS A 148 0.99 -6.64 18.17
CA LYS A 148 1.18 -8.01 17.65
C LYS A 148 2.58 -8.24 17.08
N CYS A 149 3.10 -7.30 16.30
CA CYS A 149 4.46 -7.39 15.76
C CYS A 149 5.52 -7.39 16.87
N VAL A 150 5.30 -6.58 17.92
CA VAL A 150 6.22 -6.46 19.07
C VAL A 150 6.21 -7.72 19.91
N ASN A 151 5.04 -8.25 20.27
CA ASN A 151 4.93 -9.47 21.06
C ASN A 151 5.53 -10.68 20.32
N HIS A 152 5.39 -10.74 18.98
CA HIS A 152 6.06 -11.76 18.17
C HIS A 152 7.59 -11.61 18.19
N ALA A 153 8.09 -10.38 18.07
CA ALA A 153 9.53 -10.11 18.01
C ALA A 153 10.22 -10.22 19.39
N PHE A 154 9.51 -9.92 20.46
CA PHE A 154 10.02 -9.86 21.83
C PHE A 154 9.10 -10.65 22.77
N GLN A 155 9.47 -11.89 23.07
CA GLN A 155 8.70 -12.80 23.93
C GLN A 155 8.49 -12.26 25.36
N SER A 156 9.34 -11.33 25.82
CA SER A 156 9.21 -10.68 27.12
C SER A 156 8.17 -9.55 27.14
N CYS A 157 7.51 -9.26 26.01
CA CYS A 157 6.49 -8.22 25.89
C CYS A 157 5.09 -8.83 25.78
N ALA A 158 4.13 -8.22 26.47
CA ALA A 158 2.72 -8.57 26.38
C ALA A 158 1.90 -7.29 26.13
N LEU A 159 2.20 -6.59 25.04
CA LEU A 159 1.51 -5.35 24.69
C LEU A 159 0.11 -5.66 24.15
N ASP A 160 -0.90 -4.97 24.68
CA ASP A 160 -2.23 -4.91 24.07
C ASP A 160 -2.74 -3.46 24.08
N PHE A 161 -3.25 -3.02 22.94
CA PHE A 161 -3.79 -1.68 22.72
C PHE A 161 -5.25 -1.74 22.22
N SER A 162 -5.88 -2.91 22.32
CA SER A 162 -7.25 -3.18 21.86
C SER A 162 -8.29 -2.31 22.56
N ASN A 163 -8.06 -1.92 23.82
CA ASN A 163 -9.00 -1.12 24.62
C ASN A 163 -8.91 0.39 24.38
N THR A 164 -7.94 0.85 23.58
CA THR A 164 -7.85 2.29 23.24
C THR A 164 -9.12 2.75 22.52
N VAL A 165 -9.56 3.98 22.82
CA VAL A 165 -10.76 4.59 22.26
C VAL A 165 -10.36 5.64 21.23
N ILE A 166 -11.15 5.76 20.16
CA ILE A 166 -10.94 6.79 19.14
C ILE A 166 -11.51 8.10 19.68
N PRO A 167 -10.68 9.12 19.95
CA PRO A 167 -11.18 10.39 20.44
C PRO A 167 -11.96 11.15 19.36
N MET A 168 -12.78 12.11 19.81
CA MET A 168 -13.47 13.01 18.90
C MET A 168 -12.46 13.88 18.14
N SER A 169 -12.56 13.86 16.81
CA SER A 169 -11.67 14.62 15.91
C SER A 169 -12.08 16.09 15.89
N GLY A 170 -11.15 17.00 16.14
CA GLY A 170 -11.33 18.45 15.96
C GLY A 170 -11.45 18.86 14.49
N VAL A 171 -11.00 18.01 13.56
CA VAL A 171 -11.08 18.24 12.10
C VAL A 171 -12.37 17.67 11.49
N GLY A 172 -13.08 16.80 12.22
CA GLY A 172 -14.25 16.07 11.72
C GLY A 172 -13.92 14.89 10.79
N LYS A 173 -14.89 14.53 9.93
CA LYS A 173 -14.84 13.41 8.98
C LYS A 173 -14.27 13.82 7.63
N SER A 174 -13.73 12.85 6.88
CA SER A 174 -13.18 13.09 5.55
C SER A 174 -14.25 13.46 4.52
N LYS A 175 -13.99 14.53 3.75
CA LYS A 175 -14.81 14.97 2.60
C LYS A 175 -14.60 14.12 1.32
N ARG A 176 -13.79 13.06 1.34
CA ARG A 176 -13.44 12.22 0.16
C ARG A 176 -14.63 11.51 -0.52
N LYS A 177 -15.86 11.69 -0.02
CA LYS A 177 -17.06 11.02 -0.52
C LYS A 177 -17.62 11.62 -1.81
N ILE A 178 -17.22 12.82 -2.21
CA ILE A 178 -17.72 13.51 -3.42
C ILE A 178 -17.46 12.69 -4.70
N ALA A 179 -18.47 12.63 -5.56
CA ALA A 179 -18.41 12.11 -6.93
C ALA A 179 -18.26 13.27 -7.93
N MET A 180 -17.69 13.01 -9.10
CA MET A 180 -17.61 14.03 -10.15
C MET A 180 -19.00 14.25 -10.76
N THR A 181 -19.34 15.48 -11.12
CA THR A 181 -20.58 15.76 -11.88
C THR A 181 -20.36 15.46 -13.36
N GLU A 182 -21.44 15.28 -14.13
CA GLU A 182 -21.32 15.08 -15.58
C GLU A 182 -20.70 16.29 -16.27
N GLU A 183 -21.15 17.49 -15.93
CA GLU A 183 -20.59 18.76 -16.43
C GLU A 183 -19.07 18.85 -16.21
N HIS A 184 -18.59 18.56 -14.99
CA HIS A 184 -17.16 18.59 -14.69
C HIS A 184 -16.38 17.49 -15.41
N ALA A 185 -17.00 16.32 -15.63
CA ALA A 185 -16.41 15.24 -16.40
C ALA A 185 -16.29 15.59 -17.89
N GLU A 186 -17.30 16.24 -18.47
CA GLU A 186 -17.28 16.73 -19.85
C GLU A 186 -16.26 17.84 -20.05
N LEU A 187 -16.21 18.81 -19.14
CA LEU A 187 -15.17 19.85 -19.11
C LEU A 187 -13.77 19.22 -19.10
N LEU A 188 -13.53 18.27 -18.19
CA LEU A 188 -12.24 17.59 -18.09
C LEU A 188 -11.92 16.77 -19.36
N LEU A 189 -12.91 16.10 -19.93
CA LEU A 189 -12.76 15.35 -21.17
C LEU A 189 -12.42 16.27 -22.34
N ASN A 190 -13.09 17.42 -22.46
CA ASN A 190 -12.85 18.41 -23.49
C ASN A 190 -11.42 18.97 -23.38
N TYR A 191 -11.01 19.37 -22.17
CA TYR A 191 -9.63 19.80 -21.93
C TYR A 191 -8.61 18.73 -22.33
N CYS A 192 -8.88 17.47 -22.00
CA CYS A 192 -7.99 16.35 -22.34
C CYS A 192 -7.92 16.05 -23.85
N LYS A 193 -8.93 16.39 -24.65
CA LYS A 193 -8.91 16.21 -26.12
C LYS A 193 -7.92 17.16 -26.81
N HIS A 194 -7.68 18.33 -26.21
CA HIS A 194 -6.81 19.38 -26.75
C HIS A 194 -5.47 19.49 -26.00
N SER A 195 -5.10 18.47 -25.22
CA SER A 195 -3.88 18.50 -24.40
C SER A 195 -2.92 17.40 -24.79
N ASP A 196 -1.67 17.77 -25.06
CA ASP A 196 -0.57 16.82 -25.35
C ASP A 196 0.02 16.19 -24.08
N ALA A 197 -0.48 16.56 -22.90
CA ALA A 197 0.01 16.01 -21.65
C ALA A 197 -0.28 14.52 -21.58
N LYS A 198 0.75 13.69 -21.29
CA LYS A 198 0.56 12.24 -21.06
C LYS A 198 -0.38 11.89 -19.91
N ALA A 199 -0.74 12.84 -19.05
CA ALA A 199 -1.79 12.68 -18.05
C ALA A 199 -3.20 12.71 -18.67
N ALA A 200 -3.41 13.48 -19.75
CA ALA A 200 -4.70 13.65 -20.41
C ALA A 200 -5.25 12.31 -20.93
N ILE A 201 -4.41 11.52 -21.62
CA ILE A 201 -4.80 10.18 -22.07
C ILE A 201 -5.18 9.27 -20.89
N GLY A 202 -4.43 9.34 -19.79
CA GLY A 202 -4.75 8.57 -18.58
C GLY A 202 -6.09 8.96 -17.94
N VAL A 203 -6.40 10.25 -17.92
CA VAL A 203 -7.68 10.77 -17.41
C VAL A 203 -8.84 10.34 -18.31
N ARG A 204 -8.67 10.34 -19.64
CA ARG A 204 -9.66 9.83 -20.58
C ARG A 204 -9.99 8.36 -20.32
N PHE A 205 -8.97 7.53 -20.09
CA PHE A 205 -9.16 6.12 -19.70
C PHE A 205 -9.89 5.98 -18.35
N ALA A 206 -9.57 6.83 -17.37
CA ALA A 206 -10.27 6.81 -16.09
C ALA A 206 -11.75 7.13 -16.20
N LEU A 207 -12.11 8.13 -17.02
CA LEU A 207 -13.49 8.54 -17.28
C LEU A 207 -14.25 7.47 -18.06
N ALA A 208 -13.61 6.86 -19.06
CA ALA A 208 -14.22 5.88 -19.94
C ALA A 208 -14.50 4.52 -19.26
N PHE A 209 -13.58 4.04 -18.42
CA PHE A 209 -13.62 2.69 -17.85
C PHE A 209 -13.68 2.67 -16.32
N GLY A 210 -13.90 3.83 -15.69
CA GLY A 210 -13.98 3.96 -14.24
C GLY A 210 -12.73 3.48 -13.51
N LEU A 211 -11.53 3.66 -14.06
CA LEU A 211 -10.30 3.06 -13.53
C LEU A 211 -9.74 3.75 -12.28
N ARG A 212 -8.98 3.02 -11.47
CA ARG A 212 -8.14 3.63 -10.43
C ARG A 212 -6.95 4.30 -11.08
N VAL A 213 -6.44 5.39 -10.48
CA VAL A 213 -5.23 6.05 -10.97
C VAL A 213 -4.03 5.11 -11.09
N SER A 214 -3.91 4.13 -10.18
CA SER A 214 -2.84 3.12 -10.22
C SER A 214 -3.01 2.07 -11.31
N GLU A 215 -4.22 1.92 -11.85
CA GLU A 215 -4.49 1.05 -13.01
C GLU A 215 -4.14 1.83 -14.29
N VAL A 216 -4.60 3.08 -14.40
CA VAL A 216 -4.29 4.00 -15.49
C VAL A 216 -2.79 4.09 -15.76
N THR A 217 -1.98 4.26 -14.73
CA THR A 217 -0.50 4.42 -14.86
C THR A 217 0.25 3.12 -15.19
N LYS A 218 -0.46 1.99 -15.29
CA LYS A 218 0.11 0.67 -15.58
C LYS A 218 -0.37 0.07 -16.90
N ILE A 219 -1.48 0.56 -17.46
CA ILE A 219 -2.03 0.06 -18.72
C ILE A 219 -1.00 0.24 -19.84
N MET A 220 -0.88 -0.80 -20.65
CA MET A 220 -0.08 -0.85 -21.86
C MET A 220 -0.96 -0.95 -23.11
N SER A 221 -0.42 -0.61 -24.27
CA SER A 221 -1.13 -0.70 -25.56
C SER A 221 -1.62 -2.12 -25.87
N LYS A 222 -0.84 -3.15 -25.50
CA LYS A 222 -1.22 -4.57 -25.63
C LYS A 222 -2.40 -5.01 -24.76
N ASP A 223 -2.72 -4.25 -23.70
CA ASP A 223 -3.83 -4.60 -22.81
C ASP A 223 -5.20 -4.27 -23.45
N ILE A 224 -5.19 -3.58 -24.59
CA ILE A 224 -6.36 -3.20 -25.39
C ILE A 224 -6.56 -4.24 -26.49
N ASP A 225 -7.56 -5.10 -26.32
CA ASP A 225 -7.97 -6.11 -27.28
C ASP A 225 -9.21 -5.63 -28.03
N LEU A 226 -9.01 -5.09 -29.24
CA LEU A 226 -10.10 -4.57 -30.07
C LEU A 226 -10.85 -5.69 -30.81
N ASP A 227 -10.23 -6.84 -31.03
CA ASP A 227 -10.85 -7.97 -31.72
C ASP A 227 -11.93 -8.60 -30.82
N ASN A 228 -11.61 -8.76 -29.53
CA ASN A 228 -12.54 -9.29 -28.54
C ASN A 228 -13.29 -8.22 -27.74
N LEU A 229 -13.08 -6.93 -28.05
CA LEU A 229 -13.64 -5.77 -27.34
C LEU A 229 -13.43 -5.84 -25.82
N LYS A 230 -12.19 -6.07 -25.38
CA LYS A 230 -11.83 -6.19 -23.96
C LYS A 230 -10.61 -5.33 -23.61
N LEU A 231 -10.71 -4.63 -22.48
CA LEU A 231 -9.57 -3.99 -21.82
C LEU A 231 -9.13 -4.85 -20.64
N HIS A 232 -7.90 -5.35 -20.70
CA HIS A 232 -7.34 -6.16 -19.62
C HIS A 232 -6.68 -5.28 -18.54
N ILE A 233 -7.06 -5.47 -17.28
CA ILE A 233 -6.46 -4.77 -16.14
C ILE A 233 -5.63 -5.74 -15.32
N HIS A 234 -4.30 -5.62 -15.42
CA HIS A 234 -3.36 -6.43 -14.66
C HIS A 234 -3.14 -5.92 -13.22
N LYS A 235 -3.06 -6.86 -12.25
CA LYS A 235 -2.52 -6.62 -10.88
C LYS A 235 -3.08 -5.34 -10.23
N SER A 236 -4.40 -5.25 -10.19
CA SER A 236 -5.13 -4.22 -9.44
C SER A 236 -4.91 -4.39 -7.92
N LYS A 237 -5.60 -3.59 -7.11
CA LYS A 237 -5.57 -3.67 -5.65
C LYS A 237 -5.87 -5.10 -5.19
N GLY A 238 -4.96 -5.65 -4.37
CA GLY A 238 -5.05 -7.03 -3.89
C GLY A 238 -4.61 -8.08 -4.90
N GLY A 239 -3.89 -7.71 -5.95
CA GLY A 239 -3.32 -8.65 -6.93
C GLY A 239 -4.32 -9.16 -7.98
N ARG A 240 -5.55 -8.67 -7.96
CA ARG A 240 -6.64 -9.14 -8.85
C ARG A 240 -6.49 -8.56 -10.26
N SER A 241 -6.76 -9.40 -11.26
CA SER A 241 -6.89 -8.97 -12.65
C SER A 241 -8.34 -9.10 -13.11
N ARG A 242 -8.75 -8.31 -14.11
CA ARG A 242 -10.10 -8.37 -14.68
C ARG A 242 -10.10 -7.88 -16.12
N ASN A 243 -11.09 -8.33 -16.89
CA ASN A 243 -11.41 -7.78 -18.19
C ASN A 243 -12.59 -6.82 -18.06
N ILE A 244 -12.50 -5.66 -18.70
CA ILE A 244 -13.59 -4.69 -18.81
C ILE A 244 -14.05 -4.70 -20.27
N PRO A 245 -15.36 -4.89 -20.56
CA PRO A 245 -15.87 -4.78 -21.92
C PRO A 245 -15.60 -3.39 -22.52
N ILE A 246 -15.19 -3.33 -23.79
CA ILE A 246 -15.00 -2.10 -24.54
C ILE A 246 -16.32 -1.74 -25.23
N PRO A 247 -16.96 -0.61 -24.89
CA PRO A 247 -18.08 -0.08 -25.65
C PRO A 247 -17.66 0.28 -27.08
N LYS A 248 -18.54 0.02 -28.05
CA LYS A 248 -18.25 0.21 -29.49
C LYS A 248 -17.88 1.67 -29.81
N GLU A 249 -18.48 2.62 -29.12
CA GLU A 249 -18.22 4.05 -29.24
C GLU A 249 -16.78 4.45 -28.88
N LEU A 250 -16.06 3.63 -28.12
CA LEU A 250 -14.67 3.89 -27.74
C LEU A 250 -13.66 3.27 -28.70
N VAL A 251 -14.08 2.42 -29.64
CA VAL A 251 -13.17 1.74 -30.59
C VAL A 251 -12.33 2.75 -31.38
N PRO A 252 -12.88 3.83 -31.98
CA PRO A 252 -12.06 4.80 -32.72
C PRO A 252 -10.99 5.47 -31.85
N PHE A 253 -11.34 5.81 -30.61
CA PHE A 253 -10.40 6.38 -29.64
C PHE A 253 -9.27 5.40 -29.34
N LEU A 254 -9.59 4.14 -29.06
CA LEU A 254 -8.61 3.12 -28.70
C LEU A 254 -7.73 2.70 -29.87
N SER A 255 -8.26 2.68 -31.10
CA SER A 255 -7.46 2.47 -32.32
C SER A 255 -6.39 3.54 -32.47
N ASN A 256 -6.74 4.81 -32.26
CA ASN A 256 -5.75 5.91 -32.30
C ASN A 256 -4.67 5.73 -31.23
N VAL A 257 -5.04 5.26 -30.03
CA VAL A 257 -4.08 4.96 -28.96
C VAL A 257 -3.16 3.81 -29.35
N LYS A 258 -3.67 2.72 -29.94
CA LYS A 258 -2.83 1.61 -30.38
C LYS A 258 -1.85 2.03 -31.48
N ASN A 259 -2.24 2.97 -32.35
CA ASN A 259 -1.37 3.51 -33.40
C ASN A 259 -0.29 4.46 -32.84
N GLU A 260 -0.57 5.20 -31.77
CA GLU A 260 0.40 6.11 -31.13
C GLU A 260 1.44 5.36 -30.28
N PHE A 261 1.05 4.27 -29.61
CA PHE A 261 1.88 3.59 -28.61
C PHE A 261 2.25 2.16 -29.02
N GLY A 262 3.54 1.83 -28.94
CA GLY A 262 4.01 0.46 -29.14
C GLY A 262 3.43 -0.52 -28.10
N GLU A 263 3.33 -1.80 -28.45
CA GLU A 263 2.60 -2.82 -27.68
C GLU A 263 2.97 -2.87 -26.18
N ASN A 264 4.26 -2.83 -25.86
CA ASN A 264 4.77 -2.92 -24.49
C ASN A 264 4.95 -1.56 -23.80
N GLN A 265 4.51 -0.47 -24.44
CA GLN A 265 4.60 0.86 -23.86
C GLN A 265 3.40 1.17 -22.99
N ARG A 266 3.65 1.85 -21.88
CA ARG A 266 2.58 2.38 -21.02
C ARG A 266 1.95 3.60 -21.69
N ILE A 267 0.63 3.60 -21.79
CA ILE A 267 -0.13 4.73 -22.36
C ILE A 267 -0.01 5.99 -21.49
N CYS A 268 0.13 5.81 -20.18
CA CYS A 268 0.31 6.88 -19.20
C CYS A 268 1.54 6.58 -18.32
N PRO A 269 2.77 6.87 -18.79
CA PRO A 269 4.01 6.55 -18.09
C PRO A 269 4.30 7.56 -16.96
N LEU A 270 3.31 7.86 -16.13
CA LEU A 270 3.39 8.85 -15.05
C LEU A 270 3.22 8.22 -13.67
N ARG A 271 3.64 8.95 -12.63
CA ARG A 271 3.30 8.62 -11.25
C ARG A 271 1.83 8.96 -10.97
N ASN A 272 1.21 8.21 -10.06
CA ASN A 272 -0.20 8.42 -9.68
C ASN A 272 -0.50 9.88 -9.30
N ASP A 273 0.38 10.49 -8.51
CA ASP A 273 0.21 11.87 -8.07
C ASP A 273 0.31 12.88 -9.20
N SER A 274 1.09 12.59 -10.26
CA SER A 274 1.18 13.47 -11.43
C SER A 274 -0.15 13.53 -12.18
N VAL A 275 -0.84 12.39 -12.32
CA VAL A 275 -2.18 12.34 -12.93
C VAL A 275 -3.19 13.10 -12.07
N ASN A 276 -3.16 12.90 -10.75
CA ASN A 276 -4.04 13.64 -9.83
C ASN A 276 -3.80 15.16 -9.87
N ARG A 277 -2.53 15.60 -9.85
CA ARG A 277 -2.16 17.01 -9.96
C ARG A 277 -2.58 17.62 -11.30
N PHE A 278 -2.54 16.86 -12.39
CA PHE A 278 -3.08 17.31 -13.66
C PHE A 278 -4.57 17.63 -13.53
N VAL A 279 -5.38 16.71 -13.00
CA VAL A 279 -6.82 16.96 -12.77
C VAL A 279 -7.05 18.17 -11.87
N TYR A 280 -6.27 18.32 -10.80
CA TYR A 280 -6.39 19.49 -9.92
C TYR A 280 -6.09 20.80 -10.62
N ARG A 281 -5.05 20.86 -11.45
CA ARG A 281 -4.70 22.09 -12.20
C ARG A 281 -5.78 22.48 -13.20
N VAL A 282 -6.39 21.50 -13.88
CA VAL A 282 -7.51 21.76 -14.80
C VAL A 282 -8.68 22.37 -14.03
N PHE A 283 -9.11 21.74 -12.93
CA PHE A 283 -10.23 22.28 -12.16
C PHE A 283 -9.91 23.62 -11.48
N GLU A 284 -8.69 23.82 -10.99
CA GLU A 284 -8.24 25.09 -10.41
C GLU A 284 -8.25 26.22 -11.45
N PHE A 285 -7.86 25.94 -12.71
CA PHE A 285 -8.00 26.90 -13.81
C PHE A 285 -9.46 27.33 -14.03
N HIS A 286 -10.41 26.40 -13.85
CA HIS A 286 -11.84 26.66 -13.92
C HIS A 286 -12.47 27.05 -12.56
N ARG A 287 -11.66 27.37 -11.54
CA ARG A 287 -12.10 27.78 -10.19
C ARG A 287 -12.95 26.75 -9.44
N ILE A 288 -12.78 25.46 -9.75
CA ILE A 288 -13.45 24.34 -9.08
C ILE A 288 -12.47 23.70 -8.08
N ASN A 289 -12.66 23.96 -6.78
CA ASN A 289 -11.72 23.49 -5.74
C ASN A 289 -12.21 22.28 -4.93
N ASP A 290 -13.50 21.93 -5.02
CA ASP A 290 -14.13 20.88 -4.21
C ASP A 290 -13.37 19.54 -4.24
N TYR A 291 -12.86 19.16 -5.41
CA TYR A 291 -12.13 17.91 -5.57
C TYR A 291 -10.75 17.93 -4.88
N LYS A 292 -10.04 19.05 -4.98
CA LYS A 292 -8.74 19.27 -4.32
C LYS A 292 -8.91 19.27 -2.80
N ASP A 293 -9.92 19.99 -2.31
CA ASP A 293 -10.25 20.09 -0.89
C ASP A 293 -10.69 18.74 -0.31
N ALA A 294 -11.48 17.98 -1.06
CA ALA A 294 -11.87 16.62 -0.70
C ALA A 294 -10.78 15.56 -0.91
N ARG A 295 -9.60 15.94 -1.44
CA ARG A 295 -8.49 15.04 -1.79
C ARG A 295 -8.97 13.83 -2.62
N THR A 296 -9.79 14.13 -3.63
CA THR A 296 -10.34 13.21 -4.62
C THR A 296 -10.10 13.75 -6.02
N SER A 297 -10.07 12.92 -7.06
CA SER A 297 -9.73 13.36 -8.43
C SER A 297 -10.23 12.32 -9.43
N VAL A 298 -9.32 11.50 -9.97
CA VAL A 298 -9.61 10.27 -10.74
C VAL A 298 -10.56 9.36 -9.95
N HIS A 299 -10.46 9.36 -8.61
CA HIS A 299 -11.39 8.61 -7.78
C HIS A 299 -12.83 9.14 -7.81
N ALA A 300 -13.03 10.46 -7.96
CA ALA A 300 -14.35 11.06 -8.14
C ALA A 300 -14.94 10.72 -9.52
N ALA A 301 -14.12 10.77 -10.57
CA ALA A 301 -14.49 10.33 -11.92
C ALA A 301 -14.94 8.84 -11.92
N ARG A 302 -14.21 7.99 -11.20
CA ARG A 302 -14.57 6.58 -11.03
C ARG A 302 -15.91 6.36 -10.33
N LYS A 303 -16.31 7.24 -9.40
CA LYS A 303 -17.62 7.17 -8.75
C LYS A 303 -18.74 7.58 -9.71
N LEU A 304 -18.52 8.64 -10.47
CA LEU A 304 -19.45 9.04 -11.54
C LEU A 304 -19.67 7.89 -12.51
N TRP A 305 -18.60 7.27 -13.00
CA TRP A 305 -18.69 6.12 -13.89
C TRP A 305 -19.48 4.97 -13.27
N ALA A 306 -19.24 4.67 -11.98
CA ALA A 306 -19.96 3.61 -11.27
C ALA A 306 -21.47 3.91 -11.15
N GLN A 307 -21.84 5.17 -10.87
CA GLN A 307 -23.23 5.60 -10.83
C GLN A 307 -23.88 5.49 -12.21
N LYS A 308 -23.24 5.99 -13.28
CA LYS A 308 -23.76 5.90 -14.65
C LYS A 308 -23.99 4.47 -15.11
N LEU A 309 -23.05 3.57 -14.79
CA LEU A 309 -23.22 2.15 -15.10
C LEU A 309 -24.37 1.54 -14.29
N TYR A 310 -24.49 1.87 -13.00
CA TYR A 310 -25.62 1.43 -12.19
C TYR A 310 -26.96 1.88 -12.78
N ASP A 311 -27.09 3.17 -13.09
CA ASP A 311 -28.33 3.75 -13.64
C ASP A 311 -28.69 3.11 -14.99
N LYS A 312 -27.70 2.89 -15.86
CA LYS A 312 -27.88 2.16 -17.12
C LYS A 312 -28.44 0.76 -16.89
N LEU A 313 -27.83 -0.01 -15.99
CA LEU A 313 -28.26 -1.38 -15.69
C LEU A 313 -29.66 -1.42 -15.08
N ARG A 314 -30.03 -0.43 -14.26
CA ARG A 314 -31.38 -0.29 -13.73
C ARG A 314 -32.41 0.02 -14.81
N ASN A 315 -32.06 0.90 -15.75
CA ASN A 315 -32.89 1.22 -16.91
C ASN A 315 -33.06 0.03 -17.87
N GLU A 316 -32.07 -0.87 -17.94
CA GLU A 316 -32.15 -2.15 -18.65
C GLU A 316 -32.99 -3.22 -17.92
N GLY A 317 -33.53 -2.90 -16.74
CA GLY A 317 -34.43 -3.77 -15.98
C GLY A 317 -33.75 -4.67 -14.95
N LYS A 318 -32.42 -4.59 -14.75
CA LYS A 318 -31.73 -5.39 -13.73
C LYS A 318 -32.15 -4.97 -12.33
N THR A 319 -32.22 -5.92 -11.41
CA THR A 319 -32.49 -5.63 -10.00
C THR A 319 -31.35 -4.81 -9.37
N ILE A 320 -31.64 -4.15 -8.24
CA ILE A 320 -30.64 -3.40 -7.46
C ILE A 320 -29.41 -4.25 -7.16
N LYS A 321 -29.64 -5.52 -6.76
CA LYS A 321 -28.57 -6.45 -6.41
C LYS A 321 -27.70 -6.78 -7.61
N GLU A 322 -28.30 -7.16 -8.73
CA GLU A 322 -27.58 -7.50 -9.97
C GLU A 322 -26.78 -6.31 -10.50
N ALA A 323 -27.39 -5.12 -10.54
CA ALA A 323 -26.73 -3.90 -10.99
C ALA A 323 -25.53 -3.55 -10.11
N CYS A 324 -25.67 -3.61 -8.77
CA CYS A 324 -24.57 -3.37 -7.84
C CYS A 324 -23.45 -4.39 -7.99
N GLU A 325 -23.78 -5.68 -8.16
CA GLU A 325 -22.79 -6.74 -8.34
C GLU A 325 -21.99 -6.57 -9.62
N GLU A 326 -22.65 -6.24 -10.72
CA GLU A 326 -22.00 -6.03 -12.00
C GLU A 326 -21.05 -4.83 -11.97
N VAL A 327 -21.50 -3.69 -11.43
CA VAL A 327 -20.64 -2.52 -11.20
C VAL A 327 -19.45 -2.91 -10.33
N SER A 328 -19.68 -3.68 -9.26
CA SER A 328 -18.62 -4.13 -8.36
C SER A 328 -17.58 -5.02 -9.03
N VAL A 329 -18.00 -5.93 -9.90
CA VAL A 329 -17.13 -6.78 -10.70
C VAL A 329 -16.30 -5.93 -11.67
N GLN A 330 -16.92 -4.99 -12.39
CA GLN A 330 -16.21 -4.10 -13.31
C GLN A 330 -15.25 -3.13 -12.57
N LEU A 331 -15.54 -2.77 -11.32
CA LEU A 331 -14.63 -2.04 -10.45
C LEU A 331 -13.55 -2.94 -9.81
N GLY A 332 -13.64 -4.26 -9.93
CA GLY A 332 -12.67 -5.21 -9.38
C GLY A 332 -12.78 -5.42 -7.86
N HIS A 333 -13.95 -5.21 -7.27
CA HIS A 333 -14.19 -5.44 -5.84
C HIS A 333 -14.65 -6.87 -5.52
N GLY A 334 -15.18 -7.60 -6.51
CA GLY A 334 -15.75 -8.95 -6.36
C GLY A 334 -17.27 -8.92 -6.13
N LYS A 335 -17.91 -10.09 -6.02
CA LYS A 335 -19.34 -10.22 -5.73
C LYS A 335 -19.62 -10.11 -4.22
N ASP A 336 -20.87 -9.83 -3.85
CA ASP A 336 -21.40 -9.84 -2.47
C ASP A 336 -20.76 -8.85 -1.48
N ARG A 337 -20.29 -7.70 -1.96
CA ARG A 337 -19.62 -6.67 -1.14
C ARG A 337 -20.46 -5.41 -0.95
N LYS A 338 -21.59 -5.56 -0.24
CA LYS A 338 -22.52 -4.45 0.06
C LYS A 338 -21.85 -3.21 0.67
N ASP A 339 -20.85 -3.42 1.55
CA ASP A 339 -20.06 -2.35 2.18
C ASP A 339 -19.23 -1.49 1.20
N VAL A 340 -19.04 -1.99 -0.01
CA VAL A 340 -18.27 -1.32 -1.06
C VAL A 340 -19.19 -0.56 -2.02
N PHE A 341 -20.43 -1.02 -2.25
CA PHE A 341 -21.38 -0.39 -3.17
C PHE A 341 -21.67 1.06 -2.75
N ASN A 342 -22.03 1.26 -1.49
CA ASN A 342 -22.40 2.56 -0.90
C ASN A 342 -21.24 3.58 -0.87
N ARG A 343 -20.01 3.19 -1.27
CA ARG A 343 -18.87 4.11 -1.40
C ARG A 343 -18.76 4.74 -2.79
N TYR A 344 -19.35 4.10 -3.81
CA TYR A 344 -19.22 4.50 -5.21
C TYR A 344 -20.56 4.87 -5.86
N ILE A 345 -21.65 4.25 -5.43
CA ILE A 345 -23.00 4.54 -5.90
C ILE A 345 -23.69 5.33 -4.79
N SER A 346 -24.10 6.55 -5.11
CA SER A 346 -24.73 7.47 -4.17
C SER A 346 -26.25 7.28 -4.15
N ASN A 347 -26.84 7.04 -5.31
CA ASN A 347 -28.28 6.93 -5.49
C ASN A 347 -28.63 5.48 -5.87
N ILE A 348 -28.98 4.68 -4.87
CA ILE A 348 -29.41 3.29 -5.06
C ILE A 348 -30.95 3.29 -4.97
N TRP A 349 -31.59 3.02 -6.10
CA TRP A 349 -33.04 2.96 -6.28
C TRP A 349 -33.42 1.77 -7.17
#